data_AF-A0A0E3QKM4-F1
#
_entry.id   AF-A0A0E3QKM4-F1
#
_cell.length_a   1.000
_cell.length_b   1.000
_cell.length_c   1.000
_cell.angle_alpha   90.00
_cell.angle_beta   90.00
_cell.angle_gamma   90.00
#
_symmetry.space_group_name_H-M   'P 1'
#
loop_
_entity.id
_entity.type
_entity.pdbx_description
1 polymer ?
#
loop_
_entity_poly.entity_id
_entity_poly.type
_entity_poly.pdbx_seq_one_letter_code
_entity_poly.pdbx_strand_id
1 'polypeptide(L)'
;MDINPPKCNDIDYINFFIAASNVFSCTEAARCYPNVANAPSHDAFTHCLQRQPQDTEALWEEVKSHVKLEEGFLIVDDSTLDKPYAEEIAFVRRMWSGKHHRTVKRICLVSLVWTDGKTVIPIDFRIYNIDEDDKTKNDHFRDMLDKAEKHGFKPEFILFDTWYASVKNLKAIRKKEWHFLTRLKSNHLANKVKK
;
A
#
# COMPACT_ATOMS: atom_id res chain seq x y z
N MET A 1 -30.18 3.29 21.90
CA MET A 1 -30.48 2.81 20.54
C MET A 1 -29.95 3.87 19.60
N ASP A 2 -29.02 3.52 18.71
CA ASP A 2 -28.48 4.50 17.76
C ASP A 2 -29.57 4.98 16.81
N ILE A 3 -29.73 6.30 16.75
CA ILE A 3 -30.61 6.98 15.84
C ILE A 3 -29.91 6.91 14.47
N ASN A 4 -30.35 5.99 13.60
CA ASN A 4 -29.82 5.73 12.26
C ASN A 4 -28.55 4.83 12.22
N PRO A 5 -28.68 3.52 12.44
CA PRO A 5 -27.57 2.58 12.30
C PRO A 5 -27.06 2.51 10.85
N PRO A 6 -25.80 2.10 10.63
CA PRO A 6 -25.23 1.92 9.30
C PRO A 6 -26.03 0.91 8.47
N LYS A 7 -26.32 1.25 7.21
CA LYS A 7 -27.08 0.38 6.28
C LYS A 7 -26.23 -0.62 5.50
N CYS A 8 -24.90 -0.47 5.55
CA CYS A 8 -23.93 -1.42 5.02
C CYS A 8 -22.67 -1.40 5.89
N ASN A 9 -21.89 -2.46 5.77
CA ASN A 9 -20.58 -2.62 6.40
C ASN A 9 -19.48 -2.83 5.34
N ASP A 10 -18.27 -3.09 5.81
CA ASP A 10 -17.09 -3.41 5.00
C ASP A 10 -17.26 -4.71 4.19
N ILE A 11 -17.81 -5.75 4.79
CA ILE A 11 -18.08 -7.04 4.11
C ILE A 11 -19.03 -6.88 2.91
N ASP A 12 -20.06 -6.04 3.02
CA ASP A 12 -20.95 -5.72 1.89
C ASP A 12 -20.15 -5.15 0.71
N TYR A 13 -19.23 -4.22 0.99
CA TYR A 13 -18.43 -3.57 -0.05
C TYR A 13 -17.32 -4.47 -0.60
N ILE A 14 -16.73 -5.32 0.24
CA ILE A 14 -15.77 -6.35 -0.18
C ILE A 14 -16.44 -7.35 -1.12
N ASN A 15 -17.64 -7.83 -0.78
CA ASN A 15 -18.41 -8.72 -1.66
C ASN A 15 -18.73 -8.06 -2.99
N PHE A 16 -19.09 -6.76 -2.99
CA PHE A 16 -19.24 -6.00 -4.22
C PHE A 16 -17.94 -5.97 -5.03
N PHE A 17 -16.79 -5.72 -4.41
CA PHE A 17 -15.49 -5.73 -5.11
C PHE A 17 -15.13 -7.08 -5.72
N ILE A 18 -15.42 -8.17 -5.02
CA ILE A 18 -15.18 -9.53 -5.50
C ILE A 18 -16.07 -9.84 -6.71
N ALA A 19 -17.32 -9.37 -6.70
CA ALA A 19 -18.30 -9.64 -7.75
C ALA A 19 -18.20 -8.69 -8.96
N ALA A 20 -17.77 -7.45 -8.76
CA ALA A 20 -17.71 -6.43 -9.81
C ALA A 20 -16.52 -6.66 -10.75
N SER A 21 -16.74 -6.58 -12.07
CA SER A 21 -15.68 -6.78 -13.06
C SER A 21 -15.19 -5.50 -13.75
N ASN A 22 -16.06 -4.49 -13.89
CA ASN A 22 -15.80 -3.35 -14.79
C ASN A 22 -15.93 -1.98 -14.10
N VAL A 23 -16.96 -1.78 -13.29
CA VAL A 23 -17.27 -0.45 -12.74
C VAL A 23 -17.28 -0.52 -11.22
N PHE A 24 -16.36 0.22 -10.62
CA PHE A 24 -16.11 0.23 -9.18
C PHE A 24 -16.52 1.60 -8.63
N SER A 25 -17.80 1.76 -8.31
CA SER A 25 -18.35 3.00 -7.73
C SER A 25 -19.41 2.69 -6.69
N CYS A 26 -19.64 3.61 -5.75
CA CYS A 26 -20.73 3.48 -4.77
C CYS A 26 -22.11 3.41 -5.44
N THR A 27 -22.28 4.07 -6.59
CA THR A 27 -23.51 3.99 -7.40
C THR A 27 -23.73 2.57 -7.93
N GLU A 28 -22.67 1.93 -8.41
CA GLU A 28 -22.74 0.55 -8.86
C GLU A 28 -22.91 -0.45 -7.72
N ALA A 29 -22.27 -0.21 -6.57
CA ALA A 29 -22.48 -1.02 -5.37
C ALA A 29 -23.96 -1.00 -4.96
N ALA A 30 -24.59 0.19 -4.95
CA ALA A 30 -26.02 0.33 -4.67
C ALA A 30 -26.91 -0.30 -5.75
N ARG A 31 -26.55 -0.17 -7.04
CA ARG A 31 -27.32 -0.74 -8.16
C ARG A 31 -27.32 -2.28 -8.14
N CYS A 32 -26.18 -2.88 -7.77
CA CYS A 32 -26.01 -4.33 -7.74
C CYS A 32 -26.47 -4.96 -6.41
N TYR A 33 -26.83 -4.16 -5.41
CA TYR A 33 -27.31 -4.67 -4.13
C TYR A 33 -28.69 -5.33 -4.27
N PRO A 34 -28.98 -6.43 -3.55
CA PRO A 34 -30.29 -7.07 -3.58
C PRO A 34 -31.44 -6.10 -3.33
N ASN A 35 -32.54 -6.27 -4.07
CA ASN A 35 -33.74 -5.46 -3.91
C ASN A 35 -34.49 -5.85 -2.64
N VAL A 36 -34.13 -5.22 -1.52
CA VAL A 36 -34.72 -5.42 -0.19
C VAL A 36 -35.20 -4.09 0.39
N ALA A 37 -36.18 -4.15 1.29
CA ALA A 37 -36.56 -2.99 2.06
C ALA A 37 -35.35 -2.43 2.82
N ASN A 38 -35.13 -1.11 2.75
CA ASN A 38 -33.97 -0.42 3.34
C ASN A 38 -32.58 -0.74 2.74
N ALA A 39 -32.51 -1.15 1.47
CA ALA A 39 -31.22 -1.32 0.78
C ALA A 39 -30.29 -0.07 0.88
N PRO A 40 -28.97 -0.26 1.00
CA PRO A 40 -28.00 0.82 1.05
C PRO A 40 -27.98 1.62 -0.26
N SER A 41 -28.06 2.96 -0.14
CA SER A 41 -27.82 3.87 -1.25
C SER A 41 -26.32 4.06 -1.51
N HIS A 42 -25.97 4.72 -2.61
CA HIS A 42 -24.59 5.09 -2.89
C HIS A 42 -23.97 5.93 -1.76
N ASP A 43 -24.74 6.83 -1.13
CA ASP A 43 -24.30 7.59 0.04
C ASP A 43 -23.98 6.70 1.24
N ALA A 44 -24.76 5.63 1.46
CA ALA A 44 -24.49 4.68 2.54
C ALA A 44 -23.12 4.00 2.34
N PHE A 45 -22.80 3.58 1.12
CA PHE A 45 -21.48 3.04 0.78
C PHE A 45 -20.38 4.08 0.91
N THR A 46 -20.60 5.31 0.44
CA THR A 46 -19.63 6.41 0.61
C THR A 46 -19.31 6.66 2.08
N HIS A 47 -20.32 6.76 2.94
CA HIS A 47 -20.12 6.91 4.38
C HIS A 47 -19.49 5.67 5.02
N CYS A 48 -19.74 4.46 4.48
CA CYS A 48 -19.06 3.24 4.93
C CYS A 48 -17.56 3.31 4.69
N LEU A 49 -17.15 3.76 3.50
CA LEU A 49 -15.74 3.92 3.14
C LEU A 49 -15.06 5.04 3.94
N GLN A 50 -15.73 6.17 4.12
CA GLN A 50 -15.18 7.31 4.87
C GLN A 50 -14.96 7.02 6.36
N ARG A 51 -15.66 6.02 6.92
CA ARG A 51 -15.51 5.59 8.31
C ARG A 51 -14.39 4.58 8.52
N GLN A 52 -13.82 4.03 7.45
CA GLN A 52 -12.74 3.06 7.59
C GLN A 52 -11.52 3.74 8.22
N PRO A 53 -10.80 3.02 9.11
CA PRO A 53 -9.56 3.55 9.67
C PRO A 53 -8.59 3.90 8.55
N GLN A 54 -7.89 5.02 8.71
CA GLN A 54 -6.89 5.48 7.74
C GLN A 54 -5.54 4.74 7.90
N ASP A 55 -5.41 3.91 8.93
CA ASP A 55 -4.22 3.10 9.17
C ASP A 55 -4.33 1.71 8.53
N THR A 56 -3.23 0.99 8.57
CA THR A 56 -3.10 -0.37 8.04
C THR A 56 -3.19 -1.44 9.12
N GLU A 57 -3.65 -1.10 10.32
CA GLU A 57 -3.70 -2.05 11.42
C GLU A 57 -4.78 -3.11 11.19
N ALA A 58 -5.92 -2.71 10.62
CA ALA A 58 -6.96 -3.66 10.20
C ALA A 58 -6.42 -4.69 9.20
N LEU A 59 -5.58 -4.28 8.25
CA LEU A 59 -4.92 -5.19 7.32
C LEU A 59 -3.99 -6.15 8.08
N TRP A 60 -3.15 -5.62 8.98
CA TRP A 60 -2.23 -6.44 9.75
C TRP A 60 -2.96 -7.48 10.60
N GLU A 61 -4.02 -7.09 11.29
CA GLU A 61 -4.81 -7.97 12.15
C GLU A 61 -5.44 -9.13 11.37
N GLU A 62 -5.86 -8.90 10.14
CA GLU A 62 -6.37 -9.95 9.24
C GLU A 62 -5.27 -10.93 8.82
N VAL A 63 -4.09 -10.41 8.44
CA VAL A 63 -3.04 -11.23 7.81
C VAL A 63 -2.04 -11.85 8.78
N LYS A 64 -1.94 -11.37 10.03
CA LYS A 64 -0.89 -11.80 10.99
C LYS A 64 -0.86 -13.30 11.25
N SER A 65 -2.02 -13.97 11.14
CA SER A 65 -2.11 -15.43 11.34
C SER A 65 -1.63 -16.24 10.13
N HIS A 66 -1.46 -15.59 8.98
CA HIS A 66 -1.07 -16.20 7.71
C HIS A 66 0.40 -15.99 7.36
N VAL A 67 1.12 -15.16 8.12
CA VAL A 67 2.53 -14.86 7.89
C VAL A 67 3.40 -15.52 8.94
N LYS A 68 4.61 -15.92 8.55
CA LYS A 68 5.63 -16.37 9.49
C LYS A 68 6.63 -15.25 9.74
N LEU A 69 6.74 -14.80 10.98
CA LEU A 69 7.56 -13.63 11.32
C LEU A 69 9.06 -13.88 11.15
N GLU A 70 9.53 -15.11 11.41
CA GLU A 70 10.96 -15.47 11.38
C GLU A 70 11.39 -16.18 10.09
N GLU A 71 10.51 -16.26 9.09
CA GLU A 71 10.77 -16.94 7.80
C GLU A 71 10.32 -16.07 6.63
N GLY A 72 10.86 -16.35 5.44
CA GLY A 72 10.45 -15.72 4.20
C GLY A 72 11.06 -14.34 3.98
N PHE A 73 10.47 -13.62 3.04
CA PHE A 73 11.00 -12.37 2.49
C PHE A 73 9.99 -11.24 2.65
N LEU A 74 10.51 -10.03 2.85
CA LEU A 74 9.70 -8.82 2.73
C LEU A 74 10.04 -8.10 1.43
N ILE A 75 9.03 -7.74 0.67
CA ILE A 75 9.16 -7.04 -0.61
C ILE A 75 8.57 -5.64 -0.46
N VAL A 76 9.35 -4.63 -0.82
CA VAL A 76 8.84 -3.25 -0.96
C VAL A 76 8.83 -2.87 -2.42
N ASP A 77 7.67 -2.45 -2.90
CA ASP A 77 7.48 -1.97 -4.27
C ASP A 77 6.43 -0.86 -4.31
N ASP A 78 6.51 0.01 -5.32
CA ASP A 78 5.51 1.06 -5.55
C ASP A 78 4.74 0.88 -6.84
N SER A 79 3.42 1.03 -6.73
CA SER A 79 2.49 1.02 -7.84
C SER A 79 1.92 2.42 -8.05
N THR A 80 1.68 2.78 -9.31
CA THR A 80 1.08 4.07 -9.64
C THR A 80 -0.19 3.91 -10.46
N LEU A 81 -1.23 4.67 -10.09
CA LEU A 81 -2.51 4.71 -10.77
C LEU A 81 -2.65 6.02 -11.53
N ASP A 82 -2.69 5.93 -12.86
CA ASP A 82 -2.86 7.08 -13.76
C ASP A 82 -4.22 7.75 -13.53
N LYS A 83 -4.21 9.06 -13.32
CA LYS A 83 -5.40 9.89 -13.17
C LYS A 83 -5.32 11.13 -14.08
N PRO A 84 -5.22 10.96 -15.41
CA PRO A 84 -4.98 12.06 -16.35
C PRO A 84 -6.08 13.14 -16.32
N TYR A 85 -7.31 12.74 -16.02
CA TYR A 85 -8.49 13.61 -15.96
C TYR A 85 -8.85 14.09 -14.54
N ALA A 86 -8.00 13.84 -13.54
CA ALA A 86 -8.29 14.30 -12.19
C ALA A 86 -8.14 15.82 -12.07
N GLU A 87 -9.17 16.47 -11.54
CA GLU A 87 -9.13 17.88 -11.16
C GLU A 87 -8.95 18.00 -9.65
N GLU A 88 -9.92 17.49 -8.87
CA GLU A 88 -10.00 17.62 -7.41
C GLU A 88 -9.98 16.26 -6.68
N ILE A 89 -9.19 15.29 -7.19
CA ILE A 89 -9.09 13.97 -6.56
C ILE A 89 -7.94 13.98 -5.54
N ALA A 90 -8.26 13.70 -4.28
CA ALA A 90 -7.28 13.57 -3.21
C ALA A 90 -6.12 12.62 -3.57
N PHE A 91 -4.93 12.92 -3.05
CA PHE A 91 -3.67 12.16 -3.28
C PHE A 91 -3.15 12.17 -4.73
N VAL A 92 -3.85 12.82 -5.68
CA VAL A 92 -3.35 12.94 -7.05
C VAL A 92 -2.25 13.98 -7.12
N ARG A 93 -1.09 13.57 -7.64
CA ARG A 93 0.05 14.47 -7.88
C ARG A 93 0.66 14.28 -9.26
N ARG A 94 1.35 15.31 -9.73
CA ARG A 94 2.19 15.23 -10.94
C ARG A 94 3.49 14.49 -10.61
N MET A 95 3.67 13.31 -11.21
CA MET A 95 4.86 12.47 -11.04
C MET A 95 5.43 12.07 -12.40
N TRP A 96 6.75 11.94 -12.49
CA TRP A 96 7.38 11.39 -13.69
C TRP A 96 6.90 9.95 -13.90
N SER A 97 6.45 9.64 -15.11
CA SER A 97 6.14 8.28 -15.51
C SER A 97 7.22 7.73 -16.42
N GLY A 98 7.84 6.62 -16.00
CA GLY A 98 8.70 5.83 -16.88
C GLY A 98 7.93 5.30 -18.09
N LYS A 99 6.67 4.89 -17.91
CA LYS A 99 5.81 4.36 -18.99
C LYS A 99 5.47 5.40 -20.06
N HIS A 100 5.16 6.63 -19.65
CA HIS A 100 4.76 7.70 -20.59
C HIS A 100 5.91 8.62 -20.99
N HIS A 101 7.09 8.45 -20.40
CA HIS A 101 8.26 9.33 -20.56
C HIS A 101 7.94 10.82 -20.36
N ARG A 102 7.02 11.13 -19.44
CA ARG A 102 6.61 12.50 -19.08
C ARG A 102 5.97 12.56 -17.69
N THR A 103 5.83 13.76 -17.17
CA THR A 103 5.08 14.02 -15.94
C THR A 103 3.58 13.89 -16.18
N VAL A 104 2.89 13.13 -15.33
CA VAL A 104 1.44 12.90 -15.42
C VAL A 104 0.81 12.88 -14.02
N LYS A 105 -0.49 13.16 -13.95
CA LYS A 105 -1.29 13.07 -12.72
C LYS A 105 -1.49 11.61 -12.33
N ARG A 106 -1.10 11.24 -11.10
CA ARG A 106 -1.13 9.86 -10.58
C ARG A 106 -1.38 9.84 -9.07
N ILE A 107 -1.91 8.72 -8.59
CA ILE A 107 -1.81 8.30 -7.18
C ILE A 107 -0.68 7.27 -7.09
N CYS A 108 0.14 7.33 -6.05
CA CYS A 108 1.22 6.37 -5.83
C CYS A 108 1.02 5.65 -4.51
N LEU A 109 1.08 4.32 -4.56
CA LEU A 109 0.95 3.41 -3.44
C LEU A 109 2.27 2.68 -3.25
N VAL A 110 2.88 2.81 -2.08
CA VAL A 110 4.01 1.97 -1.68
C VAL A 110 3.46 0.80 -0.88
N SER A 111 3.83 -0.42 -1.25
CA SER A 111 3.35 -1.66 -0.63
C SER A 111 4.49 -2.40 0.05
N LEU A 112 4.20 -3.03 1.20
CA LEU A 112 5.05 -4.00 1.86
C LEU A 112 4.34 -5.35 1.84
N VAL A 113 5.02 -6.35 1.31
CA VAL A 113 4.46 -7.68 1.05
C VAL A 113 5.36 -8.73 1.67
N TRP A 114 4.78 -9.69 2.38
CA TRP A 114 5.48 -10.88 2.85
C TRP A 114 5.31 -12.04 1.86
N THR A 115 6.34 -12.87 1.70
CA THR A 115 6.27 -14.11 0.92
C THR A 115 7.20 -15.20 1.43
N ASP A 116 6.74 -16.44 1.38
CA ASP A 116 7.56 -17.66 1.56
C ASP A 116 8.02 -18.28 0.22
N GLY A 117 7.87 -17.53 -0.88
CA GLY A 117 8.14 -18.00 -2.25
C GLY A 117 6.99 -18.76 -2.90
N LYS A 118 5.91 -19.07 -2.17
CA LYS A 118 4.68 -19.68 -2.70
C LYS A 118 3.47 -18.78 -2.52
N THR A 119 3.37 -18.16 -1.35
CA THR A 119 2.27 -17.29 -0.94
C THR A 119 2.75 -15.86 -0.95
N VAL A 120 1.90 -14.92 -1.35
CA VAL A 120 2.21 -13.49 -1.41
C VAL A 120 1.11 -12.75 -0.65
N ILE A 121 1.47 -12.09 0.44
CA ILE A 121 0.51 -11.48 1.37
C ILE A 121 0.89 -10.02 1.61
N PRO A 122 0.03 -9.04 1.26
CA PRO A 122 0.26 -7.66 1.62
C PRO A 122 0.13 -7.50 3.13
N ILE A 123 1.14 -6.90 3.77
CA ILE A 123 1.16 -6.70 5.23
C ILE A 123 1.12 -5.23 5.62
N ASP A 124 1.51 -4.32 4.72
CA ASP A 124 1.42 -2.88 4.95
C ASP A 124 1.35 -2.11 3.62
N PHE A 125 0.85 -0.88 3.65
CA PHE A 125 0.89 0.04 2.51
C PHE A 125 0.87 1.52 2.94
N ARG A 126 1.36 2.40 2.07
CA ARG A 126 1.32 3.86 2.24
C ARG A 126 0.91 4.54 0.94
N ILE A 127 -0.02 5.49 1.03
CA ILE A 127 -0.33 6.40 -0.08
C ILE A 127 0.66 7.56 0.01
N TYR A 128 1.41 7.79 -1.06
CA TYR A 128 2.41 8.85 -1.09
C TYR A 128 1.74 10.23 -1.14
N ASN A 129 1.88 11.01 -0.07
CA ASN A 129 1.29 12.34 0.06
C ASN A 129 2.20 13.38 0.73
N ILE A 130 3.34 13.68 0.08
CA ILE A 130 4.36 14.59 0.62
C ILE A 130 3.85 15.98 1.01
N ASP A 131 2.77 16.46 0.38
CA ASP A 131 2.26 17.81 0.64
C ASP A 131 1.51 17.87 2.00
N GLU A 132 1.05 16.74 2.52
CA GLU A 132 0.40 16.63 3.85
C GLU A 132 1.31 16.05 4.93
N ASP A 133 2.12 15.03 4.59
CA ASP A 133 2.93 14.31 5.57
C ASP A 133 4.42 14.62 5.55
N ASP A 134 4.89 15.42 4.58
CA ASP A 134 6.30 15.73 4.32
C ASP A 134 7.21 14.49 4.20
N LYS A 135 6.64 13.34 3.80
CA LYS A 135 7.37 12.08 3.64
C LYS A 135 7.61 11.75 2.18
N THR A 136 8.84 11.40 1.87
CA THR A 136 9.18 10.80 0.59
C THR A 136 8.81 9.31 0.57
N LYS A 137 8.74 8.69 -0.60
CA LYS A 137 8.61 7.22 -0.69
C LYS A 137 9.71 6.48 0.07
N ASN A 138 10.92 7.04 0.16
CA ASN A 138 12.01 6.46 0.95
C ASN A 138 11.79 6.59 2.46
N ASP A 139 11.04 7.60 2.92
CA ASP A 139 10.61 7.70 4.32
C ASP A 139 9.54 6.63 4.59
N HIS A 140 8.53 6.50 3.72
CA HIS A 140 7.55 5.40 3.82
C HIS A 140 8.18 4.02 3.81
N PHE A 141 9.18 3.77 2.95
CA PHE A 141 9.96 2.53 2.94
C PHE A 141 10.50 2.22 4.34
N ARG A 142 11.17 3.18 4.97
CA ARG A 142 11.77 3.00 6.30
C ARG A 142 10.70 2.85 7.38
N ASP A 143 9.65 3.65 7.34
CA ASP A 143 8.54 3.59 8.29
C ASP A 143 7.84 2.22 8.28
N MET A 144 7.64 1.64 7.09
CA MET A 144 7.04 0.31 6.96
C MET A 144 7.98 -0.79 7.50
N LEU A 145 9.30 -0.66 7.29
CA LEU A 145 10.26 -1.60 7.90
C LEU A 145 10.36 -1.44 9.42
N ASP A 146 10.26 -0.22 9.94
CA ASP A 146 10.20 0.05 11.37
C ASP A 146 8.91 -0.54 11.98
N LYS A 147 7.78 -0.45 11.28
CA LYS A 147 6.52 -1.10 11.69
C LYS A 147 6.64 -2.62 11.66
N ALA A 148 7.23 -3.20 10.61
CA ALA A 148 7.48 -4.64 10.54
C ALA A 148 8.39 -5.15 11.68
N GLU A 149 9.45 -4.42 12.03
CA GLU A 149 10.31 -4.77 13.16
C GLU A 149 9.53 -4.77 14.48
N LYS A 150 8.64 -3.79 14.69
CA LYS A 150 7.75 -3.75 15.87
C LYS A 150 6.78 -4.93 15.93
N HIS A 151 6.35 -5.44 14.79
CA HIS A 151 5.55 -6.67 14.70
C HIS A 151 6.37 -7.95 14.90
N GLY A 152 7.69 -7.85 15.07
CA GLY A 152 8.57 -8.98 15.38
C GLY A 152 9.14 -9.70 14.17
N PHE A 153 9.07 -9.11 12.97
CA PHE A 153 9.63 -9.71 11.77
C PHE A 153 11.16 -9.90 11.87
N LYS A 154 11.64 -11.03 11.38
CA LYS A 154 13.05 -11.38 11.15
C LYS A 154 13.15 -12.07 9.78
N PRO A 155 12.94 -11.33 8.68
CA PRO A 155 12.92 -11.92 7.35
C PRO A 155 14.33 -12.30 6.91
N GLU A 156 14.43 -13.29 6.02
CA GLU A 156 15.70 -13.70 5.43
C GLU A 156 16.32 -12.57 4.62
N PHE A 157 15.51 -11.92 3.77
CA PHE A 157 15.92 -10.74 3.01
C PHE A 157 14.77 -9.74 2.82
N ILE A 158 15.13 -8.47 2.79
CA ILE A 158 14.31 -7.40 2.23
C ILE A 158 14.63 -7.26 0.74
N LEU A 159 13.62 -7.39 -0.12
CA LEU A 159 13.70 -7.30 -1.57
C LEU A 159 13.09 -5.98 -2.03
N PHE A 160 13.80 -5.25 -2.89
CA PHE A 160 13.28 -4.00 -3.44
C PHE A 160 14.02 -3.60 -4.72
N ASP A 161 13.37 -2.73 -5.48
CA ASP A 161 13.88 -2.24 -6.75
C ASP A 161 15.14 -1.36 -6.59
N THR A 162 15.74 -0.95 -7.72
CA THR A 162 16.94 -0.11 -7.70
C THR A 162 16.65 1.32 -7.21
N TRP A 163 15.42 1.80 -7.37
CA TRP A 163 15.03 3.14 -6.98
C TRP A 163 15.11 3.33 -5.46
N TYR A 164 14.80 2.28 -4.69
CA TYR A 164 14.94 2.25 -3.23
C TYR A 164 16.38 1.99 -2.72
N ALA A 165 17.36 1.77 -3.60
CA ALA A 165 18.75 1.44 -3.23
C ALA A 165 19.59 2.65 -2.76
N SER A 166 19.00 3.53 -1.95
CA SER A 166 19.71 4.66 -1.34
C SER A 166 20.56 4.20 -0.14
N VAL A 167 21.73 4.83 0.06
CA VAL A 167 22.62 4.53 1.21
C VAL A 167 21.88 4.60 2.55
N LYS A 168 20.92 5.53 2.69
CA LYS A 168 20.10 5.67 3.91
C LYS A 168 19.24 4.42 4.15
N ASN A 169 18.56 3.92 3.12
CA ASN A 169 17.75 2.70 3.25
C ASN A 169 18.61 1.46 3.51
N LEU A 170 19.73 1.32 2.79
CA LEU A 170 20.63 0.17 2.98
C LEU A 170 21.18 0.12 4.40
N LYS A 171 21.58 1.28 4.96
CA LYS A 171 22.02 1.38 6.36
C LYS A 171 20.88 1.12 7.34
N ALA A 172 19.67 1.57 7.05
CA ALA A 172 18.50 1.33 7.91
C ALA A 172 18.22 -0.18 8.03
N ILE A 173 18.25 -0.93 6.92
CA ILE A 173 18.07 -2.39 6.94
C ILE A 173 19.17 -3.06 7.75
N ARG A 174 20.44 -2.67 7.54
CA ARG A 174 21.57 -3.26 8.26
C ARG A 174 21.56 -2.96 9.76
N LYS A 175 21.02 -1.81 10.17
CA LYS A 175 20.85 -1.47 11.59
C LYS A 175 19.91 -2.43 12.32
N LYS A 176 18.95 -3.03 11.60
CA LYS A 176 18.03 -4.07 12.11
C LYS A 176 18.64 -5.48 12.07
N GLU A 177 19.90 -5.59 11.68
CA GLU A 177 20.60 -6.87 11.44
C GLU A 177 19.99 -7.72 10.31
N TRP A 178 19.06 -7.17 9.53
CA TRP A 178 18.45 -7.84 8.39
C TRP A 178 19.36 -7.81 7.16
N HIS A 179 19.09 -8.72 6.21
CA HIS A 179 19.76 -8.74 4.91
C HIS A 179 18.87 -8.12 3.83
N PHE A 180 19.48 -7.72 2.72
CA PHE A 180 18.74 -7.17 1.58
C PHE A 180 19.26 -7.71 0.27
N LEU A 181 18.37 -7.78 -0.72
CA LEU A 181 18.70 -8.04 -2.11
C LEU A 181 18.06 -6.95 -2.96
N THR A 182 18.91 -6.20 -3.66
CA THR A 182 18.48 -5.13 -4.57
C THR A 182 19.46 -5.04 -5.74
N ARG A 183 19.01 -4.43 -6.82
CA ARG A 183 19.88 -4.05 -7.93
C ARG A 183 20.46 -2.66 -7.65
N LEU A 184 21.67 -2.41 -8.12
CA LEU A 184 22.29 -1.09 -8.06
C LEU A 184 22.31 -0.47 -9.45
N LYS A 185 22.03 0.83 -9.52
CA LYS A 185 22.13 1.58 -10.77
C LYS A 185 23.60 1.78 -11.11
N SER A 186 23.95 1.75 -12.39
CA SER A 186 25.34 1.86 -12.86
C SER A 186 26.06 3.14 -12.43
N ASN A 187 25.30 4.20 -12.13
CA ASN A 187 25.83 5.47 -11.64
C ASN A 187 26.03 5.51 -10.11
N HIS A 188 25.88 4.41 -9.39
CA HIS A 188 26.15 4.35 -7.96
C HIS A 188 27.67 4.41 -7.71
N LEU A 189 28.11 5.41 -6.95
CA LEU A 189 29.52 5.53 -6.56
C LEU A 189 29.83 4.52 -5.46
N ALA A 190 30.82 3.67 -5.69
CA ALA A 190 31.40 2.81 -4.66
C ALA A 190 32.70 3.44 -4.16
N ASN A 191 32.90 3.47 -2.85
CA ASN A 191 34.22 3.79 -2.32
C ASN A 191 35.20 2.73 -2.81
N LYS A 192 36.26 3.16 -3.47
CA LYS A 192 37.38 2.28 -3.79
C LYS A 192 37.99 1.85 -2.46
N VAL A 193 37.83 0.58 -2.10
CA VAL A 193 38.57 -0.01 -0.99
C VAL A 193 40.04 0.05 -1.41
N LYS A 194 40.84 0.86 -0.70
CA LYS A 194 42.30 0.78 -0.84
C LYS A 194 42.69 -0.63 -0.37
N LYS A 195 43.18 -1.44 -1.32
CA LYS A 195 43.84 -2.71 -1.00
C LYS A 195 45.06 -2.45 -0.13
#